data_AF-A0A965IQ87-F1
#
_entry.id   AF-A0A965IQ87-F1
#
_cell.length_a   1.000
_cell.length_b   1.000
_cell.length_c   1.000
_cell.angle_alpha   90.00
_cell.angle_beta   90.00
_cell.angle_gamma   90.00
#
_symmetry.space_group_name_H-M   'P 1'
#
loop_
_entity.id
_entity.type
_entity.pdbx_description
1 polymer ?
#
loop_
_entity_poly.entity_id
_entity_poly.type
_entity_poly.pdbx_seq_one_letter_code
_entity_poly.pdbx_strand_id
1 'polypeptide(L)'
;MAASSHADIAHIDYLLHLADNAVVLGQRNGEWCGHGPVLEEDIAMTNMSLDLIGQARMLYQHAASLMGNGATEDSLAYFRDAHVFRNYTLLELPHHGALVGYAIDNRDYAITIVRNFLYSSLMLLVWERLQSSSDTQLAAIAAKSLKEVRYHVRHAGDWLVRFGDG
;
A
#
# COMPACT_ATOMS: atom_id res chain seq x y z
N MET A 1 32.24 -9.83 6.57
CA MET A 1 30.95 -9.51 5.93
C MET A 1 31.00 -10.06 4.52
N ALA A 2 30.26 -11.12 4.22
CA ALA A 2 30.10 -11.57 2.84
C ALA A 2 29.25 -10.50 2.12
N ALA A 3 29.69 -10.05 0.94
CA ALA A 3 28.88 -9.17 0.11
C ALA A 3 27.60 -9.91 -0.28
N SER A 4 26.44 -9.31 -0.01
CA SER A 4 25.14 -9.86 -0.42
C SER A 4 25.15 -10.11 -1.92
N SER A 5 24.62 -11.25 -2.37
CA SER A 5 24.56 -11.55 -3.80
C SER A 5 23.61 -10.58 -4.50
N HIS A 6 23.74 -10.42 -5.82
CA HIS A 6 22.80 -9.57 -6.59
C HIS A 6 21.34 -10.05 -6.46
N ALA A 7 21.13 -11.36 -6.30
CA ALA A 7 19.82 -11.94 -6.08
C ALA A 7 19.25 -11.55 -4.70
N ASP A 8 20.08 -11.51 -3.66
CA ASP A 8 19.65 -11.10 -2.32
C ASP A 8 19.24 -9.62 -2.29
N ILE A 9 19.99 -8.77 -3.00
CA ILE A 9 19.66 -7.34 -3.13
C ILE A 9 18.34 -7.17 -3.88
N ALA A 10 18.15 -7.86 -5.00
CA ALA A 10 16.90 -7.78 -5.77
C ALA A 10 15.68 -8.27 -4.96
N HIS A 11 15.87 -9.30 -4.14
CA HIS A 11 14.83 -9.81 -3.25
C HIS A 11 14.43 -8.80 -2.17
N ILE A 12 15.42 -8.21 -1.48
CA ILE A 12 15.18 -7.15 -0.49
C ILE A 12 14.49 -5.95 -1.13
N ASP A 13 14.97 -5.51 -2.29
CA ASP A 13 14.38 -4.39 -3.03
C ASP A 13 12.92 -4.66 -3.41
N TYR A 14 12.58 -5.90 -3.75
CA TYR A 14 11.21 -6.31 -4.03
C TYR A 14 10.32 -6.25 -2.78
N LEU A 15 10.81 -6.72 -1.64
CA LEU A 15 10.09 -6.61 -0.36
C LEU A 15 9.85 -5.15 0.03
N LEU A 16 10.88 -4.29 -0.12
CA LEU A 16 10.76 -2.86 0.11
C LEU A 16 9.75 -2.22 -0.85
N HIS A 17 9.76 -2.59 -2.14
CA HIS A 17 8.76 -2.11 -3.09
C HIS A 17 7.32 -2.41 -2.64
N LEU A 18 7.05 -3.64 -2.19
CA LEU A 18 5.73 -4.02 -1.68
C LEU A 18 5.38 -3.26 -0.38
N ALA A 19 6.34 -3.11 0.53
CA ALA A 19 6.15 -2.42 1.80
C ALA A 19 5.88 -0.92 1.61
N ASP A 20 6.65 -0.28 0.73
CA ASP A 20 6.56 1.14 0.37
C ASP A 20 5.19 1.45 -0.24
N ASN A 21 4.72 0.58 -1.14
CA ASN A 21 3.38 0.70 -1.71
C ASN A 21 2.30 0.70 -0.61
N ALA A 22 2.37 -0.27 0.30
CA ALA A 22 1.39 -0.41 1.36
C ALA A 22 1.43 0.75 2.36
N VAL A 23 2.61 1.21 2.79
CA VAL A 23 2.71 2.30 3.77
C VAL A 23 2.25 3.64 3.18
N VAL A 24 2.62 3.94 1.93
CA VAL A 24 2.26 5.21 1.28
C VAL A 24 0.76 5.27 1.04
N LEU A 25 0.16 4.20 0.51
CA LEU A 25 -1.29 4.16 0.34
C LEU A 25 -2.03 4.15 1.68
N GLY A 26 -1.51 3.43 2.67
CA GLY A 26 -2.05 3.42 4.03
C GLY A 26 -2.09 4.83 4.62
N GLN A 27 -1.00 5.58 4.50
CA GLN A 27 -0.90 6.97 4.94
C GLN A 27 -1.89 7.86 4.18
N ARG A 28 -1.93 7.79 2.84
CA ARG A 28 -2.88 8.57 2.04
C ARG A 28 -4.32 8.28 2.43
N ASN A 29 -4.69 7.03 2.61
CA ASN A 29 -6.05 6.68 3.02
C ASN A 29 -6.34 7.12 4.47
N GLY A 30 -5.34 7.13 5.34
CA GLY A 30 -5.46 7.64 6.71
C GLY A 30 -5.76 9.14 6.80
N GLU A 31 -5.42 9.93 5.78
CA GLU A 31 -5.79 11.35 5.72
C GLU A 31 -7.31 11.54 5.77
N TRP A 32 -8.11 10.58 5.25
CA TRP A 32 -9.58 10.62 5.26
C TRP A 32 -10.22 10.46 6.64
N CYS A 33 -9.47 10.07 7.67
CA CYS A 33 -10.00 9.91 9.03
C CYS A 33 -10.69 11.20 9.50
N GLY A 34 -11.99 11.12 9.82
CA GLY A 34 -12.83 12.26 10.23
C GLY A 34 -13.36 13.11 9.06
N HIS A 35 -13.09 12.73 7.82
CA HIS A 35 -13.42 13.50 6.61
C HIS A 35 -14.16 12.66 5.55
N GLY A 36 -14.51 11.40 5.84
CA GLY A 36 -15.22 10.54 4.91
C GLY A 36 -16.58 11.13 4.49
N PRO A 37 -17.10 10.78 3.30
CA PRO A 37 -18.37 11.34 2.79
C PRO A 37 -19.58 10.99 3.67
N VAL A 38 -19.52 9.82 4.33
CA VAL A 38 -20.42 9.38 5.40
C VAL A 38 -19.62 8.58 6.44
N LEU A 39 -20.20 8.36 7.62
CA LEU A 39 -19.49 7.70 8.74
C LEU A 39 -19.03 6.28 8.40
N GLU A 40 -19.84 5.53 7.67
CA GLU A 40 -19.54 4.17 7.23
C GLU A 40 -18.29 4.13 6.34
N GLU A 41 -18.14 5.13 5.48
CA GLU A 41 -17.01 5.24 4.56
C GLU A 41 -15.74 5.71 5.25
N ASP A 42 -15.87 6.55 6.27
CA ASP A 42 -14.75 6.93 7.14
C ASP A 42 -14.19 5.69 7.88
N ILE A 43 -15.08 4.88 8.45
CA ILE A 43 -14.71 3.62 9.12
C ILE A 43 -14.10 2.63 8.12
N ALA A 44 -14.72 2.46 6.94
CA ALA A 44 -14.21 1.56 5.91
C ALA A 44 -12.82 1.98 5.44
N MET A 45 -12.60 3.27 5.18
CA MET A 45 -11.30 3.78 4.72
C MET A 45 -10.22 3.66 5.78
N THR A 46 -10.57 3.95 7.04
CA THR A 46 -9.66 3.77 8.18
C THR A 46 -9.29 2.31 8.38
N ASN A 47 -10.23 1.38 8.25
CA ASN A 47 -9.94 -0.06 8.33
C ASN A 47 -9.00 -0.53 7.21
N MET A 48 -9.24 -0.09 5.97
CA MET A 48 -8.34 -0.43 4.85
C MET A 48 -6.95 0.19 5.02
N SER A 49 -6.86 1.40 5.56
CA SER A 49 -5.58 2.01 5.96
C SER A 49 -4.85 1.14 6.98
N LEU A 50 -5.54 0.67 8.03
CA LEU A 50 -4.96 -0.18 9.05
C LEU A 50 -4.44 -1.51 8.49
N ASP A 51 -5.20 -2.14 7.59
CA ASP A 51 -4.75 -3.35 6.89
C ASP A 51 -3.44 -3.08 6.13
N LEU A 52 -3.40 -2.00 5.33
CA LEU A 52 -2.21 -1.63 4.54
C LEU A 52 -0.99 -1.36 5.43
N ILE A 53 -1.16 -0.66 6.56
CA ILE A 53 -0.08 -0.46 7.53
C ILE A 53 0.36 -1.81 8.13
N GLY A 54 -0.57 -2.71 8.43
CA GLY A 54 -0.26 -4.08 8.87
C GLY A 54 0.56 -4.86 7.85
N GLN A 55 0.23 -4.75 6.56
CA GLN A 55 0.99 -5.36 5.46
C GLN A 55 2.40 -4.78 5.38
N ALA A 56 2.53 -3.46 5.39
CA ALA A 56 3.81 -2.77 5.35
C ALA A 56 4.74 -3.22 6.48
N ARG A 57 4.23 -3.30 7.71
CA ARG A 57 5.00 -3.76 8.88
C ARG A 57 5.54 -5.16 8.70
N MET A 58 4.71 -6.11 8.30
CA MET A 58 5.15 -7.50 8.08
C MET A 58 6.25 -7.58 7.00
N LEU A 59 6.13 -6.80 5.93
CA LEU A 59 7.10 -6.76 4.85
C LEU A 59 8.41 -6.08 5.27
N TYR A 60 8.35 -4.97 6.00
CA TYR A 60 9.54 -4.29 6.51
C TYR A 60 10.28 -5.11 7.55
N GLN A 61 9.58 -5.80 8.46
CA GLN A 61 10.21 -6.71 9.41
C GLN A 61 10.96 -7.83 8.68
N HIS A 62 10.36 -8.37 7.61
CA HIS A 62 11.01 -9.38 6.79
C HIS A 62 12.23 -8.83 6.05
N ALA A 63 12.11 -7.69 5.37
CA ALA A 63 13.22 -7.04 4.69
C ALA A 63 14.37 -6.71 5.66
N ALA A 64 14.05 -6.16 6.84
CA ALA A 64 15.03 -5.86 7.89
C ALA A 64 15.78 -7.12 8.37
N SER A 65 15.06 -8.24 8.54
CA SER A 65 15.69 -9.51 8.93
C SER A 65 16.70 -10.03 7.90
N LEU A 66 16.43 -9.80 6.61
CA LEU A 66 17.31 -10.20 5.51
C LEU A 66 18.49 -9.24 5.32
N MET A 67 18.28 -7.92 5.51
CA MET A 67 19.34 -6.91 5.46
C MET A 67 20.35 -7.10 6.60
N GLY A 68 19.88 -7.54 7.77
CA GLY A 68 20.70 -7.64 8.98
C GLY A 68 21.10 -6.25 9.49
N ASN A 69 22.34 -6.09 9.96
CA ASN A 69 23.01 -4.83 10.30
C ASN A 69 22.31 -3.85 11.29
N GLY A 70 21.27 -4.30 11.99
CA GLY A 70 20.49 -3.45 12.91
C GLY A 70 19.35 -2.69 12.22
N ALA A 71 19.03 -3.02 10.96
CA ALA A 71 17.82 -2.54 10.32
C ALA A 71 16.56 -2.96 11.11
N THR A 72 15.60 -2.05 11.21
CA THR A 72 14.29 -2.26 11.87
C THR A 72 13.16 -1.79 10.98
N GLU A 73 11.92 -2.21 11.28
CA GLU A 73 10.74 -1.71 10.56
C GLU A 73 10.65 -0.19 10.57
N ASP A 74 10.93 0.43 11.72
CA ASP A 74 10.89 1.88 11.89
C ASP A 74 11.98 2.58 11.07
N SER A 75 13.20 2.02 11.03
CA SER A 75 14.28 2.61 10.25
C SER A 75 13.97 2.62 8.75
N LEU A 76 13.29 1.57 8.26
CA LEU A 76 12.86 1.47 6.87
C LEU A 76 11.65 2.35 6.59
N ALA A 77 10.71 2.50 7.53
CA ALA A 77 9.52 3.32 7.31
C ALA A 77 9.77 4.84 7.46
N TYR A 78 10.61 5.26 8.43
CA TYR A 78 10.67 6.67 8.86
C TYR A 78 11.99 7.38 8.55
N PHE A 79 13.10 6.66 8.35
CA PHE A 79 14.43 7.27 8.21
C PHE A 79 15.01 7.19 6.79
N ARG A 80 14.21 6.76 5.80
CA ARG A 80 14.56 6.82 4.38
C ARG A 80 14.05 8.12 3.76
N ASP A 81 14.89 8.75 2.94
CA ASP A 81 14.48 9.89 2.12
C ASP A 81 13.51 9.49 1.01
N ALA A 82 12.69 10.44 0.55
CA ALA A 82 11.66 10.20 -0.46
C ALA A 82 12.17 9.55 -1.76
N HIS A 83 13.38 9.89 -2.21
CA HIS A 83 13.97 9.31 -3.44
C HIS A 83 14.41 7.84 -3.28
N VAL A 84 14.48 7.33 -2.05
CA VAL A 84 14.82 5.93 -1.73
C VAL A 84 13.56 5.07 -1.67
N PHE A 85 12.39 5.67 -1.52
CA PHE A 85 11.12 4.95 -1.58
C PHE A 85 10.89 4.41 -2.99
N ARG A 86 10.30 3.21 -3.03
CA ARG A 86 10.09 2.43 -4.24
C ARG A 86 8.59 2.31 -4.57
N ASN A 87 7.71 3.07 -3.93
CA ASN A 87 6.28 2.98 -4.19
C ASN A 87 5.92 3.40 -5.64
N TYR A 88 4.78 2.93 -6.13
CA TYR A 88 4.20 3.49 -7.35
C TYR A 88 3.78 4.95 -7.11
N THR A 89 4.07 5.82 -8.07
CA THR A 89 3.65 7.23 -8.07
C THR A 89 2.13 7.38 -7.94
N LEU A 90 1.34 6.41 -8.43
CA LEU A 90 -0.12 6.41 -8.27
C LEU A 90 -0.55 6.53 -6.79
N LEU A 91 0.23 5.94 -5.87
CA LEU A 91 -0.15 5.81 -4.46
C LEU A 91 0.14 7.08 -3.66
N GLU A 92 1.03 7.95 -4.15
CA GLU A 92 1.35 9.21 -3.48
C GLU A 92 0.50 10.38 -3.97
N LEU A 93 -0.30 10.20 -5.02
CA LEU A 93 -1.16 11.26 -5.56
C LEU A 93 -2.14 11.80 -4.50
N PRO A 94 -2.47 13.11 -4.55
CA PRO A 94 -3.41 13.72 -3.61
C PRO A 94 -4.85 13.22 -3.85
N HIS A 95 -5.76 13.61 -2.97
CA HIS A 95 -7.19 13.25 -3.06
C HIS A 95 -7.98 14.10 -4.05
N HIS A 96 -7.34 14.81 -4.98
CA HIS A 96 -8.00 15.67 -5.94
C HIS A 96 -7.39 15.49 -7.33
N GLY A 97 -8.09 15.98 -8.35
CA GLY A 97 -7.61 15.95 -9.74
C GLY A 97 -6.38 16.83 -9.96
N ALA A 98 -5.89 16.85 -11.20
CA ALA A 98 -4.81 17.76 -11.59
C ALA A 98 -5.26 19.21 -11.45
N LEU A 99 -4.48 20.02 -10.73
CA LEU A 99 -4.73 21.44 -10.51
C LEU A 99 -3.68 22.28 -11.24
N VAL A 100 -4.08 23.47 -11.70
CA VAL A 100 -3.12 24.51 -12.10
C VAL A 100 -2.41 25.07 -10.85
N GLY A 101 -1.21 25.62 -10.99
CA GLY A 101 -0.31 25.89 -9.85
C GLY A 101 -0.80 26.83 -8.74
N TYR A 102 -1.94 27.52 -8.92
CA TYR A 102 -2.57 28.38 -7.92
C TYR A 102 -3.97 27.91 -7.51
N ALA A 103 -4.47 26.80 -8.08
CA ALA A 103 -5.77 26.27 -7.74
C ALA A 103 -5.69 25.42 -6.47
N ILE A 104 -6.70 25.55 -5.62
CA ILE A 104 -6.93 24.76 -4.42
C ILE A 104 -8.25 24.03 -4.64
N ASP A 105 -8.29 22.73 -4.37
CA ASP A 105 -9.50 21.93 -4.48
C ASP A 105 -9.74 21.12 -3.20
N ASN A 106 -11.00 20.76 -2.98
CA ASN A 106 -11.39 19.89 -1.89
C ASN A 106 -11.00 18.44 -2.19
N ARG A 107 -11.05 17.59 -1.17
CA ARG A 107 -10.85 16.16 -1.36
C ARG A 107 -12.02 15.58 -2.13
N ASP A 108 -11.69 14.91 -3.23
CA ASP A 108 -12.60 14.13 -4.05
C ASP A 108 -12.47 12.64 -3.70
N TYR A 109 -13.57 12.09 -3.19
CA TYR A 109 -13.64 10.69 -2.82
C TYR A 109 -13.56 9.77 -4.04
N ALA A 110 -14.06 10.19 -5.21
CA ALA A 110 -14.01 9.39 -6.43
C ALA A 110 -12.56 9.16 -6.90
N ILE A 111 -11.68 10.17 -6.79
CA ILE A 111 -10.24 10.04 -7.07
C ILE A 111 -9.61 8.98 -6.14
N THR A 112 -9.98 9.00 -4.86
CA THR A 112 -9.48 8.02 -3.88
C THR A 112 -9.98 6.60 -4.20
N ILE A 113 -11.26 6.44 -4.57
CA ILE A 113 -11.83 5.16 -4.94
C ILE A 113 -11.17 4.58 -6.19
N VAL A 114 -10.93 5.38 -7.23
CA VAL A 114 -10.22 4.93 -8.44
C VAL A 114 -8.81 4.45 -8.10
N ARG A 115 -8.06 5.23 -7.31
CA ARG A 115 -6.72 4.85 -6.85
C ARG A 115 -6.74 3.52 -6.09
N ASN A 116 -7.66 3.38 -5.13
CA ASN A 116 -7.79 2.17 -4.33
C ASN A 116 -8.23 0.97 -5.18
N PHE A 117 -9.15 1.15 -6.13
CA PHE A 117 -9.60 0.09 -7.01
C PHE A 117 -8.48 -0.44 -7.90
N LEU A 118 -7.73 0.46 -8.55
CA LEU A 118 -6.62 0.08 -9.43
C LEU A 118 -5.53 -0.66 -8.64
N TYR A 119 -5.13 -0.13 -7.49
CA TYR A 119 -4.11 -0.75 -6.66
C TYR A 119 -4.56 -2.09 -6.06
N SER A 120 -5.75 -2.13 -5.45
CA SER A 120 -6.26 -3.37 -4.84
C SER A 120 -6.49 -4.48 -5.87
N SER A 121 -6.92 -4.12 -7.09
CA SER A 121 -7.08 -5.09 -8.19
C SER A 121 -5.74 -5.68 -8.62
N LEU A 122 -4.70 -4.85 -8.74
CA LEU A 122 -3.34 -5.33 -8.99
C LEU A 122 -2.86 -6.23 -7.85
N MET A 123 -3.01 -5.78 -6.61
CA MET A 123 -2.50 -6.48 -5.44
C MET A 123 -3.23 -7.78 -5.16
N LEU A 124 -4.50 -7.91 -5.54
CA LEU A 124 -5.22 -9.18 -5.53
C LEU A 124 -4.46 -10.24 -6.34
N LEU A 125 -4.09 -9.91 -7.58
CA LEU A 125 -3.37 -10.82 -8.48
C LEU A 125 -1.94 -11.09 -7.99
N VAL A 126 -1.25 -10.05 -7.48
CA VAL A 126 0.11 -10.18 -6.94
C VAL A 126 0.12 -11.10 -5.72
N TRP A 127 -0.76 -10.86 -4.74
CA TRP A 127 -0.83 -11.69 -3.54
C TRP A 127 -1.26 -13.13 -3.85
N GLU A 128 -2.16 -13.35 -4.81
CA GLU A 128 -2.51 -14.70 -5.25
C GLU A 128 -1.28 -15.48 -5.74
N ARG A 129 -0.40 -14.84 -6.50
CA ARG A 129 0.84 -15.47 -7.01
C ARG A 129 1.91 -15.64 -5.94
N LEU A 130 2.08 -14.65 -5.06
CA LEU A 130 3.10 -14.68 -4.03
C LEU A 130 2.86 -15.74 -2.94
N GLN A 131 1.64 -16.26 -2.80
CA GLN A 131 1.38 -17.44 -1.96
C GLN A 131 2.21 -18.68 -2.37
N SER A 132 2.61 -18.76 -3.64
CA SER A 132 3.48 -19.84 -4.14
C SER A 132 4.97 -19.46 -4.18
N SER A 133 5.36 -18.36 -3.52
CA SER A 133 6.76 -17.95 -3.43
C SER A 133 7.62 -19.03 -2.74
N SER A 134 8.87 -19.16 -3.18
CA SER A 134 9.88 -19.97 -2.49
C SER A 134 10.30 -19.39 -1.15
N ASP A 135 10.10 -18.08 -0.97
CA ASP A 135 10.24 -17.43 0.33
C ASP A 135 8.99 -17.70 1.16
N THR A 136 9.13 -18.57 2.17
CA THR A 136 8.03 -19.03 3.02
C THR A 136 7.43 -17.90 3.86
N GLN A 137 8.22 -16.91 4.25
CA GLN A 137 7.73 -15.77 5.02
C GLN A 137 6.94 -14.81 4.13
N LEU A 138 7.43 -14.54 2.92
CA LEU A 138 6.67 -13.78 1.93
C LEU A 138 5.36 -14.50 1.53
N ALA A 139 5.39 -15.82 1.37
CA ALA A 139 4.19 -16.60 1.08
C ALA A 139 3.16 -16.52 2.21
N ALA A 140 3.60 -16.54 3.47
CA ALA A 140 2.73 -16.38 4.63
C ALA A 140 2.12 -14.97 4.71
N ILE A 141 2.92 -13.94 4.45
CA ILE A 141 2.44 -12.55 4.35
C ILE A 141 1.38 -12.45 3.25
N ALA A 142 1.67 -12.96 2.05
CA ALA A 142 0.76 -12.94 0.91
C ALA A 142 -0.58 -13.64 1.23
N ALA A 143 -0.56 -14.79 1.91
CA ALA A 143 -1.78 -15.50 2.30
C ALA A 143 -2.66 -14.70 3.27
N LYS A 144 -2.06 -13.88 4.15
CA LYS A 144 -2.79 -12.97 5.03
C LYS A 144 -3.31 -11.76 4.25
N SER A 145 -2.44 -11.06 3.52
CA SER A 145 -2.76 -9.86 2.74
C SER A 145 -3.83 -10.12 1.68
N LEU A 146 -3.89 -11.33 1.12
CA LEU A 146 -4.91 -11.73 0.16
C LEU A 146 -6.33 -11.68 0.75
N LYS A 147 -6.51 -12.00 2.03
CA LYS A 147 -7.83 -11.94 2.67
C LYS A 147 -8.31 -10.50 2.80
N GLU A 148 -7.41 -9.60 3.18
CA GLU A 148 -7.65 -8.17 3.34
C GLU A 148 -7.93 -7.51 1.98
N VAL A 149 -7.09 -7.75 0.96
CA VAL A 149 -7.22 -7.11 -0.35
C VAL A 149 -8.51 -7.49 -1.08
N ARG A 150 -9.06 -8.70 -0.85
CA ARG A 150 -10.37 -9.10 -1.40
C ARG A 150 -11.49 -8.19 -0.92
N TYR A 151 -11.41 -7.71 0.33
CA TYR A 151 -12.34 -6.70 0.84
C TYR A 151 -12.11 -5.35 0.16
N HIS A 152 -10.85 -4.94 -0.01
CA HIS A 152 -10.50 -3.66 -0.63
C HIS A 152 -11.02 -3.56 -2.07
N VAL A 153 -10.83 -4.62 -2.87
CA VAL A 153 -11.33 -4.69 -4.27
C VAL A 153 -12.85 -4.62 -4.31
N ARG A 154 -13.53 -5.37 -3.45
CA ARG A 154 -15.00 -5.35 -3.41
C ARG A 154 -15.51 -3.95 -3.07
N HIS A 155 -14.99 -3.37 -1.99
CA HIS A 155 -15.39 -2.06 -1.53
C HIS A 155 -15.15 -0.98 -2.59
N ALA A 156 -13.94 -0.90 -3.13
CA ALA A 156 -13.61 0.10 -4.14
C ALA A 156 -14.35 -0.15 -5.47
N GLY A 157 -14.60 -1.41 -5.82
CA GLY A 157 -15.37 -1.79 -7.01
C GLY A 157 -16.84 -1.39 -6.92
N ASP A 158 -17.48 -1.63 -5.77
CA ASP A 158 -18.86 -1.23 -5.53
C ASP A 158 -19.02 0.29 -5.64
N TRP A 159 -18.09 1.07 -5.06
CA TRP A 159 -18.10 2.53 -5.19
C TRP A 159 -17.77 3.03 -6.59
N LEU A 160 -16.86 2.35 -7.31
CA LEU A 160 -16.52 2.72 -8.67
C LEU A 160 -17.75 2.60 -9.59
N VAL A 161 -18.54 1.53 -9.45
CA VAL A 161 -19.79 1.37 -10.18
C VAL A 161 -20.79 2.44 -9.78
N ARG A 162 -20.98 2.72 -8.47
CA ARG A 162 -21.91 3.77 -8.01
C ARG A 162 -21.57 5.16 -8.55
N PHE A 163 -20.29 5.51 -8.64
CA PHE A 163 -19.88 6.78 -9.22
C PHE A 163 -20.00 6.83 -10.75
N GLY A 164 -19.89 5.68 -11.43
CA GLY A 164 -20.02 5.59 -12.89
C GLY A 164 -21.45 5.42 -13.41
N ASP A 165 -22.32 4.81 -12.61
CA ASP A 165 -23.72 4.44 -12.94
C ASP A 165 -24.72 5.24 -12.10
N GLY A 166 -24.36 6.48 -11.75
CA GLY A 166 -25.13 7.37 -10.87
C GLY A 166 -26.57 7.63 -11.31
#